data_AF-A0A9D1DG01-F1
#
_entry.id   AF-A0A9D1DG01-F1
#
_cell.length_a   1.000
_cell.length_b   1.000
_cell.length_c   1.000
_cell.angle_alpha   90.00
_cell.angle_beta   90.00
_cell.angle_gamma   90.00
#
_symmetry.space_group_name_H-M   'P 1'
#
loop_
_entity.id
_entity.type
_entity.pdbx_description
1 polymer ?
#
loop_
_entity_poly.entity_id
_entity_poly.type
_entity_poly.pdbx_seq_one_letter_code
_entity_poly.pdbx_strand_id
1 'polypeptide(L)' 'MEMKVYHCTDPKENPVPGWLRGAAPAEPQQEKTLVERFKENPDSFFPEFVQQGSSTPKRRGRP' A
#
# COMPACT_ATOMS: atom_id res chain seq x y z
N MET A 1 17.33 -7.88 -29.48
CA MET A 1 16.50 -7.38 -28.36
C MET A 1 17.33 -6.32 -27.68
N GLU A 2 16.92 -5.07 -27.77
CA GLU A 2 17.72 -3.92 -27.32
C GLU A 2 17.31 -3.58 -25.88
N MET A 3 18.26 -3.58 -24.94
CA MET A 3 17.97 -3.26 -23.53
C MET A 3 18.11 -1.76 -23.32
N LYS A 4 17.10 -1.14 -22.71
CA LYS A 4 17.17 0.26 -22.28
C LYS A 4 17.96 0.35 -20.98
N VAL A 5 18.96 1.24 -20.95
CA VAL A 5 19.66 1.63 -19.73
C VAL A 5 18.86 2.76 -19.09
N TYR A 6 18.51 2.60 -17.82
CA TYR A 6 17.71 3.56 -17.07
C TYR A 6 18.60 4.37 -16.12
N HIS A 7 18.45 5.69 -16.11
CA HIS A 7 19.21 6.58 -15.26
C HIS A 7 18.40 6.98 -14.01
N CYS A 8 18.66 6.32 -12.89
CA CYS A 8 17.94 6.56 -11.63
C CYS A 8 18.07 7.99 -11.07
N THR A 9 19.05 8.76 -11.54
CA THR A 9 19.27 10.15 -11.12
C THR A 9 18.65 11.18 -12.06
N ASP A 10 18.15 10.77 -13.22
CA ASP A 10 17.46 11.68 -14.15
C ASP A 10 16.00 11.85 -13.69
N PRO A 11 15.55 13.05 -13.29
CA PRO A 11 14.17 13.30 -12.88
C PRO A 11 13.14 13.08 -14.00
N LYS A 12 13.57 13.09 -15.27
CA LYS A 12 12.71 12.82 -16.43
C LYS A 12 12.42 11.33 -16.58
N GLU A 13 13.39 10.47 -16.28
CA GLU A 13 13.24 9.02 -16.29
C GLU A 13 12.73 8.49 -14.94
N ASN A 14 13.11 9.13 -13.82
CA ASN A 14 12.73 8.81 -12.44
C ASN A 14 11.98 9.96 -11.76
N PRO A 15 10.76 10.28 -12.20
CA PRO A 15 9.99 11.35 -11.57
C PRO A 15 9.56 10.95 -10.15
N VAL A 16 9.55 11.91 -9.24
CA VAL A 16 8.99 11.70 -7.90
C VAL A 16 7.53 11.28 -8.02
N PRO A 17 7.17 10.09 -7.50
CA PRO A 17 5.83 9.57 -7.66
C PRO A 17 4.84 10.41 -6.84
N GLY A 18 3.59 10.46 -7.30
CA GLY A 18 2.58 11.38 -6.77
C GLY A 18 2.32 11.23 -5.26
N TRP A 19 2.49 10.03 -4.71
CA TRP A 19 2.29 9.74 -3.28
C TRP A 19 3.43 10.23 -2.37
N LEU A 20 4.60 10.56 -2.95
CA LEU A 20 5.72 11.21 -2.26
C LEU A 20 5.64 12.73 -2.34
N ARG A 21 4.85 13.27 -3.28
CA ARG A 21 4.54 14.71 -3.30
C ARG A 21 3.59 14.92 -2.14
N GLY A 22 4.05 15.64 -1.11
CA GLY A 22 3.32 15.81 0.15
C GLY A 22 1.82 16.00 -0.11
N ALA A 23 1.02 15.09 0.42
CA ALA A 23 -0.42 15.18 0.33
C ALA A 23 -0.86 16.53 0.93
N ALA A 24 -1.84 17.18 0.30
CA ALA A 24 -2.53 18.28 0.96
C ALA A 24 -2.99 17.78 2.33
N PRO A 25 -2.78 18.54 3.42
CA PRO A 25 -3.20 18.10 4.74
C PRO A 25 -4.68 17.75 4.66
N ALA A 26 -5.00 16.48 4.94
CA ALA A 26 -6.38 16.07 5.14
C ALA A 26 -6.92 16.95 6.28
N GLU A 27 -8.15 17.46 6.12
CA GLU A 27 -8.78 18.28 7.16
C GLU A 27 -8.67 17.55 8.52
N PRO A 28 -8.43 18.28 9.62
CA PRO A 28 -8.28 17.68 10.93
C PRO A 28 -9.64 17.13 11.37
N GLN A 29 -9.93 15.90 10.96
CA GLN A 29 -11.02 15.13 11.53
C GLN A 29 -10.60 14.85 12.98
N GLN A 30 -11.30 15.48 13.93
CA GLN A 30 -11.18 15.18 15.35
C GLN A 30 -11.68 13.76 15.56
N GLU A 31 -10.76 12.85 15.36
CA GLU A 31 -11.00 11.43 15.35
C GLU A 31 -9.95 10.82 16.26
N LYS A 32 -10.41 9.89 17.12
CA LYS A 32 -9.59 9.12 18.06
C LYS A 32 -8.22 8.85 17.46
N THR A 33 -7.17 9.02 18.26
CA THR A 33 -5.79 8.84 17.77
C THR A 33 -5.66 7.49 17.07
N LEU A 34 -4.74 7.37 16.10
CA LEU A 34 -4.50 6.09 15.41
C LEU A 34 -4.31 4.93 16.40
N VAL A 35 -3.69 5.21 17.55
CA VAL A 35 -3.47 4.26 18.64
C VAL A 35 -4.78 3.82 19.30
N GLU A 36 -5.69 4.76 19.57
CA GLU A 36 -7.01 4.45 20.16
C GLU A 36 -7.86 3.61 19.20
N ARG A 37 -7.88 3.95 17.92
CA ARG A 37 -8.58 3.17 16.88
C ARG A 37 -8.05 1.75 16.76
N PHE A 38 -6.72 1.62 16.79
CA PHE A 38 -6.07 0.32 16.74
C PHE A 38 -6.37 -0.54 17.97
N LYS A 39 -6.45 0.06 19.16
CA LYS A 39 -6.83 -0.66 20.39
C LYS A 39 -8.27 -1.17 20.37
N GLU A 40 -9.18 -0.43 19.74
CA GLU A 40 -10.59 -0.82 19.64
C GLU A 40 -10.80 -1.99 18.68
N ASN A 41 -10.15 -1.95 17.52
CA ASN A 41 -10.19 -3.04 16.56
C ASN A 41 -8.90 -3.06 15.73
N PRO A 42 -7.92 -3.93 16.08
CA PRO A 42 -6.66 -4.01 15.34
C PRO A 42 -6.87 -4.55 13.92
N ASP A 43 -7.88 -5.38 13.69
CA ASP A 43 -8.16 -6.00 12.40
C ASP A 43 -8.74 -4.99 11.38
N SER A 44 -9.38 -3.92 11.87
CA SER A 44 -9.89 -2.81 11.05
C SER A 44 -8.78 -2.03 10.34
N PHE A 45 -7.53 -2.13 10.81
CA PHE A 45 -6.38 -1.49 10.18
C PHE A 45 -6.04 -2.11 8.82
N PHE A 46 -6.35 -3.40 8.64
CA PHE A 46 -6.01 -4.12 7.43
C PHE A 46 -7.16 -4.07 6.42
N PRO A 47 -6.88 -3.75 5.14
CA PRO A 47 -7.87 -3.85 4.08
C PRO A 47 -8.54 -5.23 4.03
N GLU A 48 -9.81 -5.27 3.64
CA GLU A 48 -10.62 -6.50 3.65
C GLU A 48 -9.97 -7.68 2.89
N PHE A 49 -9.23 -7.41 1.82
CA PHE A 49 -8.54 -8.45 1.05
C PHE A 49 -7.38 -9.13 1.82
N VAL A 50 -6.83 -8.48 2.85
CA VAL A 50 -5.82 -9.07 3.75
C VAL A 50 -6.47 -10.09 4.69
N GLN A 51 -7.74 -9.88 5.03
CA GLN A 51 -8.49 -10.76 5.92
C GLN A 51 -8.89 -12.09 5.23
N GLN A 52 -8.83 -12.17 3.90
CA GLN A 52 -9.19 -13.35 3.11
C GLN A 52 -8.12 -14.47 3.07
N GLY A 53 -6.99 -14.26 3.76
CA GLY A 53 -5.83 -15.16 3.78
C GLY A 53 -5.97 -16.48 4.55
N SER A 54 -7.10 -16.76 5.21
CA SER A 54 -7.33 -18.06 5.86
C SER A 54 -7.87 -19.14 4.91
N SER A 55 -8.25 -18.79 3.67
CA SER A 55 -8.48 -19.80 2.65
C SER A 55 -7.14 -20.23 2.05
N THR A 56 -6.56 -21.31 2.57
CA THR A 56 -5.39 -21.96 1.98
C THR A 56 -5.61 -22.11 0.47
N PRO A 57 -4.70 -21.66 -0.41
CA PRO A 57 -4.83 -21.91 -1.83
C PRO A 57 -4.76 -23.41 -2.04
N LYS A 58 -5.90 -24.03 -2.36
CA LYS A 58 -6.00 -25.44 -2.74
C LYS A 58 -5.14 -25.61 -3.98
N ARG A 59 -3.91 -26.12 -3.81
CA ARG A 59 -3.00 -26.46 -4.92
C ARG A 59 -3.81 -27.33 -5.88
N ARG A 60 -4.20 -26.78 -7.03
CA ARG A 60 -4.82 -27.56 -8.09
C ARG A 60 -3.74 -28.52 -8.57
N GLY A 61 -3.88 -29.79 -8.18
CA GLY A 61 -3.07 -30.88 -8.72
C GLY A 61 -3.14 -30.82 -10.23
N ARG A 62 -1.95 -30.77 -10.85
CA ARG A 62 -1.77 -30.87 -12.29
C ARG A 62 -2.14 -32.30 -12.72
N PRO A 63 -2.96 -32.51 -13.75
CA PRO A 63 -3.15 -33.83 -14.34
C PRO A 63 -1.88 -34.28 -15.08
#